data_AF-A0A1N7GNB0-F1
#
_entry.id   AF-A0A1N7GNB0-F1
#
_cell.length_a   1.000
_cell.length_b   1.000
_cell.length_c   1.000
_cell.angle_alpha   90.00
_cell.angle_beta   90.00
_cell.angle_gamma   90.00
#
_symmetry.space_group_name_H-M   'P 1'
#
loop_
_entity.id
_entity.type
_entity.pdbx_description
1 polymer ?
#
loop_
_entity_poly.entity_id
_entity_poly.type
_entity_poly.pdbx_seq_one_letter_code
_entity_poly.pdbx_strand_id
1 'polypeptide(L)'
;MIGPFTTEAVLAYGYAAALLAAAAGLDRLARHVAGRSERHRTGGFTYQPERDAWVCPADQTLWPVGQDRHHRFYRARPSVCNACPRKPDCTPSRRGREIVRALRPWPHSEAGRFHRGLALVLVVLAASLTLIEAVRHPAWPDLALAAAALAATAITGWWLTGHLRGTPAAFPEPGQGPPSRDRYTTVWRPE
;
A
#
# COMPACT_ATOMS: atom_id res chain seq x y z
N MET A 1 -42.63 21.30 11.76
CA MET A 1 -41.78 22.49 12.03
C MET A 1 -40.33 22.07 11.92
N ILE A 2 -39.61 22.58 10.93
CA ILE A 2 -38.15 22.40 10.83
C ILE A 2 -37.56 23.37 11.86
N GLY A 3 -37.14 22.86 13.01
CA GLY A 3 -36.39 23.65 13.99
C GLY A 3 -34.97 23.95 13.47
N PRO A 4 -34.29 24.98 13.98
CA PRO A 4 -32.89 25.22 13.65
C PRO A 4 -32.01 24.07 14.16
N PHE A 5 -30.94 23.74 13.42
CA PHE A 5 -29.93 22.78 13.88
C PHE A 5 -29.30 23.22 15.19
N THR A 6 -29.04 22.28 16.09
CA THR A 6 -28.29 22.58 17.31
C THR A 6 -26.81 22.79 16.98
N THR A 7 -26.16 23.78 17.61
CA THR A 7 -24.74 24.06 17.37
C THR A 7 -23.86 22.86 17.74
N GLU A 8 -24.23 22.11 18.78
CA GLU A 8 -23.56 20.87 19.19
C GLU A 8 -23.60 19.83 18.06
N ALA A 9 -24.79 19.57 17.49
CA ALA A 9 -24.93 18.63 16.38
C ALA A 9 -24.13 19.04 15.15
N VAL A 10 -24.15 20.33 14.78
CA VAL A 10 -23.37 20.84 13.64
C VAL A 10 -21.86 20.62 13.86
N LEU A 11 -21.35 20.91 15.05
CA LEU A 11 -19.93 20.70 15.38
C LEU A 11 -19.57 19.22 15.41
N ALA A 12 -20.42 18.37 16.01
CA ALA A 12 -20.20 16.93 16.11
C ALA A 12 -20.17 16.26 14.73
N TYR A 13 -21.16 16.53 13.87
CA TYR A 13 -21.20 15.98 12.51
C TYR A 13 -20.12 16.57 11.62
N GLY A 14 -19.76 17.85 11.80
CA GLY A 14 -18.61 18.46 11.13
C GLY A 14 -17.29 17.79 11.50
N TYR A 15 -17.10 17.46 12.78
CA TYR A 15 -15.92 16.74 13.24
C TYR A 15 -15.90 15.28 12.73
N ALA A 16 -17.04 14.59 12.72
CA ALA A 16 -17.17 13.26 12.11
C ALA A 16 -16.79 13.30 10.62
N ALA A 17 -17.25 14.31 9.87
CA ALA A 17 -16.86 14.51 8.48
C ALA A 17 -15.34 14.76 8.32
N ALA A 18 -14.73 15.55 9.22
CA ALA A 18 -13.29 15.77 9.24
C ALA A 18 -12.49 14.47 9.51
N LEU A 19 -12.97 13.61 10.40
CA LEU A 19 -12.37 12.29 10.64
C LEU A 19 -12.43 11.39 9.40
N LEU A 20 -13.56 11.37 8.68
CA LEU A 20 -13.68 10.62 7.42
C LEU A 20 -12.75 11.17 6.33
N ALA A 21 -12.64 12.50 6.22
CA ALA A 21 -11.70 13.14 5.30
C ALA A 21 -10.25 12.79 5.64
N ALA A 22 -9.88 12.81 6.94
CA ALA A 22 -8.56 12.40 7.41
C ALA A 22 -8.28 10.92 7.12
N ALA A 23 -9.24 10.02 7.36
CA ALA A 23 -9.12 8.60 7.04
C ALA A 23 -8.84 8.37 5.55
N ALA A 24 -9.61 9.03 4.68
CA ALA A 24 -9.45 8.91 3.23
C ALA A 24 -8.16 9.60 2.72
N GLY A 25 -7.73 10.68 3.39
CA GLY A 25 -6.48 11.38 3.12
C GLY A 25 -5.25 10.55 3.48
N LEU A 26 -5.23 9.95 4.67
CA LEU A 26 -4.12 9.09 5.12
C LEU A 26 -3.94 7.87 4.21
N ASP A 27 -5.02 7.18 3.81
CA ASP A 27 -4.93 6.05 2.88
C ASP A 27 -4.39 6.47 1.50
N ARG A 28 -4.82 7.62 0.97
CA ARG A 28 -4.33 8.15 -0.31
C ARG A 28 -2.86 8.59 -0.23
N LEU A 29 -2.49 9.31 0.82
CA LEU A 29 -1.12 9.77 1.04
C LEU A 29 -0.18 8.58 1.19
N ALA A 30 -0.56 7.57 1.97
CA ALA A 30 0.26 6.38 2.16
C ALA A 30 0.46 5.62 0.85
N ARG A 31 -0.59 5.47 0.02
CA ARG A 31 -0.47 4.93 -1.34
C ARG A 31 0.47 5.74 -2.23
N HIS A 32 0.34 7.06 -2.19
CA HIS A 32 1.15 7.95 -2.99
C HIS A 32 2.64 7.86 -2.61
N VAL A 33 2.95 7.94 -1.31
CA VAL A 33 4.31 7.84 -0.79
C VAL A 33 4.90 6.45 -1.08
N ALA A 34 4.13 5.38 -0.93
CA ALA A 34 4.58 4.03 -1.28
C ALA A 34 4.92 3.91 -2.77
N GLY A 35 4.06 4.42 -3.66
CA GLY A 35 4.33 4.42 -5.11
C GLY A 35 5.53 5.28 -5.49
N ARG A 36 5.71 6.44 -4.84
CA ARG A 36 6.88 7.30 -5.05
C ARG A 36 8.17 6.63 -4.56
N SER A 37 8.14 6.00 -3.40
CA SER A 37 9.27 5.26 -2.83
C SER A 37 9.69 4.11 -3.75
N GLU A 38 8.73 3.35 -4.27
CA GLU A 38 9.01 2.25 -5.20
C GLU A 38 9.71 2.75 -6.47
N ARG A 39 9.18 3.80 -7.09
CA ARG A 39 9.80 4.43 -8.28
C ARG A 39 11.21 4.96 -8.01
N HIS A 40 11.43 5.51 -6.82
CA HIS A 40 12.75 6.01 -6.43
C HIS A 40 13.76 4.87 -6.23
N ARG A 41 13.33 3.75 -5.61
CA ARG A 41 14.19 2.56 -5.42
C ARG A 41 14.58 1.90 -6.74
N THR A 42 13.67 1.85 -7.70
CA THR A 42 13.93 1.20 -9.00
C THR A 42 14.75 2.06 -9.94
N GLY A 43 14.89 3.38 -9.73
CA GLY A 43 15.88 4.21 -10.43
C GLY A 43 15.78 4.18 -11.96
N GLY A 44 14.56 4.08 -12.51
CA GLY A 44 14.32 4.01 -13.95
C GLY A 44 14.41 2.61 -14.56
N PHE A 45 14.55 1.57 -13.74
CA PHE A 45 14.44 0.18 -14.19
C PHE A 45 12.97 -0.18 -14.40
N THR A 46 12.69 -0.97 -15.43
CA THR A 46 11.34 -1.40 -15.80
C THR A 46 11.18 -2.88 -15.56
N TYR A 47 10.14 -3.27 -14.83
CA TYR A 47 9.80 -4.68 -14.62
C TYR A 47 9.04 -5.21 -15.84
N GLN A 48 9.47 -6.36 -16.36
CA GLN A 48 8.80 -7.12 -17.43
C GLN A 48 8.10 -8.34 -16.81
N PRO A 49 6.76 -8.32 -16.64
CA PRO A 49 6.02 -9.42 -16.04
C PRO A 49 6.14 -10.74 -16.80
N GLU A 50 6.26 -10.68 -18.12
CA GLU A 50 6.27 -11.85 -19.01
C GLU A 50 7.50 -12.73 -18.79
N ARG A 51 8.61 -12.13 -18.35
CA ARG A 51 9.90 -12.80 -18.15
C ARG A 51 10.34 -12.86 -16.69
N ASP A 52 9.53 -12.36 -15.76
CA ASP A 52 9.88 -12.13 -14.35
C ASP A 52 11.30 -11.54 -14.21
N ALA A 53 11.53 -10.41 -14.89
CA ALA A 53 12.85 -9.78 -14.94
C ALA A 53 12.74 -8.26 -14.93
N TRP A 54 13.82 -7.60 -14.48
CA TRP A 54 13.94 -6.14 -14.59
C TRP A 54 14.85 -5.77 -15.76
N VAL A 55 14.56 -4.67 -16.43
CA VAL A 55 15.40 -4.12 -17.50
C VAL A 55 15.95 -2.78 -17.06
N CYS A 56 17.26 -2.61 -17.21
CA CYS A 56 17.93 -1.37 -16.88
C CYS A 56 17.78 -0.33 -18.00
N PRO A 57 18.07 0.95 -17.75
CA PRO A 57 18.05 2.01 -18.78
C PRO A 57 19.05 1.86 -19.93
N ALA A 58 19.86 0.80 -19.95
CA ALA A 58 20.79 0.42 -21.03
C ALA A 58 20.41 -0.95 -21.63
N ASP A 59 19.14 -1.33 -21.50
CA ASP A 59 18.52 -2.54 -22.05
C ASP A 59 19.16 -3.86 -21.59
N GLN A 60 19.77 -3.87 -20.40
CA GLN A 60 20.31 -5.09 -19.79
C GLN A 60 19.35 -5.67 -18.76
N THR A 61 19.18 -6.99 -18.81
CA THR A 61 18.23 -7.71 -17.95
C THR A 61 18.86 -8.09 -16.60
N LEU A 62 18.05 -7.94 -15.55
CA LEU A 62 18.31 -8.33 -14.17
C LEU A 62 17.42 -9.52 -13.86
N TRP A 63 18.07 -10.64 -13.56
CA TRP A 63 17.40 -11.90 -13.32
C TRP A 63 17.22 -12.14 -11.82
N PRO A 64 16.19 -12.89 -11.40
CA PRO A 64 16.01 -13.26 -10.01
C PRO A 64 17.21 -14.10 -9.55
N VAL A 65 17.79 -13.75 -8.41
CA VAL A 65 18.93 -14.46 -7.79
C VAL A 65 18.57 -15.13 -6.47
N GLY A 66 17.36 -14.88 -5.97
CA GLY A 66 16.85 -15.48 -4.74
C GLY A 66 15.61 -14.76 -4.24
N GLN A 67 15.02 -15.30 -3.18
CA GLN A 67 13.93 -14.65 -2.46
C GLN A 67 13.95 -15.05 -0.98
N ASP A 68 13.48 -14.15 -0.13
CA ASP A 68 13.09 -14.44 1.25
C ASP A 68 11.55 -14.49 1.38
N ARG A 69 11.02 -14.54 2.60
CA ARG A 69 9.56 -14.62 2.85
C ARG A 69 8.79 -13.39 2.32
N HIS A 70 9.43 -12.25 2.17
CA HIS A 70 8.79 -10.96 1.87
C HIS A 70 9.33 -10.29 0.61
N HIS A 71 10.50 -10.68 0.12
CA HIS A 71 11.23 -10.01 -0.95
C HIS A 71 11.82 -10.99 -1.95
N ARG A 72 11.89 -10.55 -3.20
CA ARG A 72 12.65 -11.21 -4.26
C ARG A 72 13.80 -10.30 -4.69
N PHE A 73 14.97 -10.90 -4.84
CA PHE A 73 16.20 -10.22 -5.20
C PHE A 73 16.49 -10.44 -6.67
N TYR A 74 16.74 -9.36 -7.40
CA TYR A 74 17.11 -9.39 -8.82
C TYR A 74 18.47 -8.74 -9.00
N ARG A 75 19.35 -9.33 -9.81
CA ARG A 75 20.71 -8.81 -9.99
C ARG A 75 21.13 -8.79 -11.44
N ALA A 76 21.87 -7.75 -11.80
CA ALA A 76 22.47 -7.59 -13.13
C ALA A 76 23.73 -8.46 -13.26
N ARG A 77 24.08 -8.82 -14.50
CA ARG A 77 25.35 -9.52 -14.78
C ARG A 77 26.53 -8.66 -14.29
N PRO A 78 27.42 -9.13 -13.39
CA PRO A 78 28.54 -8.33 -12.93
C PRO A 78 29.45 -7.89 -14.08
N SER A 79 29.73 -8.77 -15.04
CA SER A 79 30.55 -8.46 -16.22
C SER A 79 29.97 -7.32 -17.04
N VAL A 80 28.69 -7.42 -17.41
CA VAL A 80 27.98 -6.38 -18.18
C VAL A 80 27.88 -5.08 -17.40
N CYS A 81 27.54 -5.15 -16.11
CA CYS A 81 27.38 -3.96 -15.28
C CYS A 81 28.71 -3.24 -15.08
N ASN A 82 29.81 -3.96 -14.83
CA ASN A 82 31.15 -3.40 -14.66
C ASN A 82 31.73 -2.81 -15.94
N ALA A 83 31.34 -3.33 -17.11
CA ALA A 83 31.71 -2.78 -18.42
C ALA A 83 30.83 -1.59 -18.85
N CYS A 84 29.73 -1.30 -18.14
CA CYS A 84 28.77 -0.27 -18.54
C CYS A 84 29.34 1.15 -18.30
N PRO A 85 29.36 2.04 -19.32
CA PRO A 85 29.83 3.42 -19.17
C PRO A 85 29.03 4.24 -18.14
N ARG A 86 27.75 3.91 -17.97
CA ARG A 86 26.83 4.58 -17.02
C ARG A 86 26.88 4.00 -15.61
N LYS A 87 27.79 3.05 -15.34
CA LYS A 87 27.93 2.46 -14.00
C LYS A 87 28.14 3.49 -12.89
N PRO A 88 28.97 4.55 -13.06
CA PRO A 88 29.20 5.54 -12.00
C PRO A 88 27.90 6.15 -11.47
N ASP A 89 26.94 6.43 -12.36
CA ASP A 89 25.63 7.01 -12.00
C ASP A 89 24.58 5.95 -11.60
N CYS A 90 24.83 4.67 -11.92
CA CYS A 90 23.88 3.59 -11.72
C CYS A 90 24.11 2.81 -10.41
N THR A 91 25.33 2.37 -10.13
CA THR A 91 25.65 1.66 -8.88
C THR A 91 27.15 1.62 -8.60
N PRO A 92 27.56 1.81 -7.33
CA PRO A 92 28.95 1.59 -6.93
C PRO A 92 29.32 0.09 -6.90
N SER A 93 28.35 -0.81 -6.79
CA SER A 93 28.57 -2.25 -6.63
C SER A 93 29.36 -2.88 -7.79
N ARG A 94 30.40 -3.65 -7.46
CA ARG A 94 31.12 -4.50 -8.43
C ARG A 94 30.43 -5.84 -8.71
N ARG A 95 29.40 -6.19 -7.93
CA ARG A 95 28.59 -7.40 -8.11
C ARG A 95 27.39 -7.16 -9.03
N GLY A 96 27.34 -6.00 -9.69
CA GLY A 96 26.16 -5.56 -10.46
C GLY A 96 25.11 -4.88 -9.58
N ARG A 97 24.17 -4.17 -10.24
CA ARG A 97 23.00 -3.56 -9.59
C ARG A 97 22.09 -4.66 -9.07
N GLU A 98 21.61 -4.47 -7.85
CA GLU A 98 20.59 -5.31 -7.24
C GLU A 98 19.31 -4.50 -7.04
N ILE A 99 18.17 -5.11 -7.34
CA ILE A 99 16.83 -4.58 -7.08
C ILE A 99 16.11 -5.57 -6.18
N VAL A 100 15.62 -5.06 -5.06
CA VAL A 100 14.77 -5.80 -4.14
C VAL A 100 13.32 -5.45 -4.44
N ARG A 101 12.52 -6.44 -4.79
CA ARG A 101 11.08 -6.28 -5.02
C ARG A 101 10.32 -6.93 -3.88
N ALA A 102 9.37 -6.22 -3.29
CA ALA A 102 8.45 -6.83 -2.33
C ALA A 102 7.55 -7.85 -3.04
N LEU A 103 7.46 -9.06 -2.48
CA LEU A 103 6.55 -10.11 -2.97
C LEU A 103 5.08 -9.74 -2.71
N ARG A 104 4.84 -8.98 -1.64
CA ARG A 104 3.53 -8.44 -1.28
C ARG A 104 3.52 -6.93 -1.55
N PRO A 105 3.12 -6.49 -2.76
CA PRO A 105 3.01 -5.07 -3.06
C PRO A 105 1.99 -4.40 -2.14
N TRP A 106 2.05 -3.07 -2.04
CA TRP A 106 0.96 -2.31 -1.44
C TRP A 106 -0.37 -2.70 -2.12
N PRO A 107 -1.46 -3.02 -1.39
CA PRO A 107 -1.70 -2.77 0.04
C PRO A 107 -1.37 -3.95 0.98
N HIS A 108 -0.86 -5.07 0.46
CA HIS A 108 -0.63 -6.31 1.21
C HIS A 108 0.65 -6.31 2.06
N SER A 109 1.44 -5.23 2.02
CA SER A 109 2.57 -5.01 2.92
C SER A 109 2.10 -4.76 4.36
N GLU A 110 2.96 -5.01 5.34
CA GLU A 110 2.64 -4.73 6.76
C GLU A 110 2.33 -3.26 7.00
N ALA A 111 3.10 -2.37 6.37
CA ALA A 111 2.82 -0.94 6.35
C ALA A 111 1.44 -0.61 5.74
N GLY A 112 1.09 -1.25 4.62
CA GLY A 112 -0.22 -1.10 3.98
C GLY A 112 -1.38 -1.45 4.90
N ARG A 113 -1.29 -2.59 5.58
CA ARG A 113 -2.29 -3.04 6.55
C ARG A 113 -2.37 -2.13 7.77
N PHE A 114 -1.23 -1.66 8.29
CA PHE A 114 -1.17 -0.74 9.41
C PHE A 114 -1.91 0.58 9.11
N HIS A 115 -1.61 1.21 7.97
CA HIS A 115 -2.29 2.45 7.57
C HIS A 115 -3.78 2.24 7.31
N ARG A 116 -4.16 1.10 6.72
CA ARG A 116 -5.57 0.72 6.53
C ARG A 116 -6.30 0.56 7.87
N GLY A 117 -5.66 -0.09 8.85
CA GLY A 117 -6.18 -0.26 10.20
C GLY A 117 -6.40 1.09 10.89
N LEU A 118 -5.42 1.99 10.83
CA LEU A 118 -5.55 3.35 11.37
C LEU A 118 -6.72 4.12 10.73
N ALA A 119 -6.88 4.04 9.41
CA ALA A 119 -8.00 4.68 8.72
C ALA A 119 -9.36 4.11 9.18
N LEU A 120 -9.46 2.80 9.43
CA LEU A 120 -10.68 2.18 9.94
C LEU A 120 -11.01 2.62 11.37
N VAL A 121 -10.00 2.82 12.24
CA VAL A 121 -10.22 3.37 13.59
C VAL A 121 -10.86 4.74 13.51
N LEU A 122 -10.41 5.62 12.61
CA LEU A 122 -11.01 6.93 12.40
C LEU A 122 -12.48 6.85 11.92
N VAL A 123 -12.80 5.88 11.05
CA VAL A 123 -14.18 5.63 10.62
C VAL A 123 -15.06 5.17 11.79
N VAL A 124 -14.55 4.29 12.66
CA VAL A 124 -15.28 3.83 13.86
C VAL A 124 -15.52 4.98 14.84
N LEU A 125 -14.53 5.86 15.05
CA LEU A 125 -14.70 7.06 15.87
C LEU A 125 -15.76 8.01 15.29
N ALA A 126 -15.74 8.24 13.97
CA ALA A 126 -16.76 9.04 13.28
C ALA A 126 -18.16 8.43 13.44
N ALA A 127 -18.29 7.11 13.28
CA ALA A 127 -19.54 6.38 13.49
C ALA A 127 -20.07 6.54 14.92
N SER A 128 -19.17 6.36 15.91
CA SER A 128 -19.51 6.42 17.33
C SER A 128 -20.01 7.81 17.72
N LEU A 129 -19.30 8.87 17.29
CA LEU A 129 -19.73 10.26 17.52
C LEU A 129 -21.08 10.55 16.88
N THR A 130 -21.27 10.14 15.61
CA THR A 130 -22.53 10.34 14.89
C THR A 130 -23.70 9.64 15.58
N LEU A 131 -23.51 8.41 16.07
CA LEU A 131 -24.54 7.65 16.79
C LEU A 131 -24.88 8.28 18.14
N ILE A 132 -23.87 8.71 18.91
CA ILE A 132 -24.08 9.36 20.21
C ILE A 132 -24.89 10.65 20.02
N GLU A 133 -24.54 11.45 19.02
CA GLU A 133 -25.22 12.73 18.76
C GLU A 133 -26.67 12.53 18.29
N ALA A 134 -26.90 11.54 17.42
CA ALA A 134 -28.25 11.20 16.96
C ALA A 134 -29.18 10.75 18.10
N VAL A 135 -28.63 10.09 19.12
CA VAL A 135 -29.39 9.69 20.33
C VAL A 135 -29.66 10.88 21.24
N ARG A 136 -28.72 11.82 21.37
CA ARG A 136 -28.86 13.02 22.21
C ARG A 136 -29.86 14.02 21.66
N HIS A 137 -29.90 14.19 20.34
CA HIS A 137 -30.71 15.20 19.66
C HIS A 137 -31.65 14.55 18.61
N PRO A 138 -32.77 13.93 19.02
CA PRO A 138 -33.69 13.24 18.11
C PRO A 138 -34.59 14.19 17.28
N ALA A 139 -34.20 15.46 17.15
CA ALA A 139 -34.93 16.40 16.33
C ALA A 139 -34.83 16.03 14.85
N TRP A 140 -35.94 16.13 14.11
CA TRP A 140 -36.01 15.82 12.67
C TRP A 140 -34.88 16.40 11.80
N PRO A 141 -34.48 17.69 11.92
CA PRO A 141 -33.37 18.22 11.12
C PRO A 141 -32.03 17.57 11.48
N ASP A 142 -31.76 17.33 12.76
CA ASP A 142 -30.52 16.72 13.24
C ASP A 142 -30.44 15.24 12.82
N LEU A 143 -31.58 14.54 12.76
CA LEU A 143 -31.66 13.16 12.25
C LEU A 143 -31.36 13.05 10.75
N ALA A 144 -31.76 14.04 9.93
CA ALA A 144 -31.41 14.05 8.52
C ALA A 144 -29.89 14.21 8.31
N LEU A 145 -29.26 15.07 9.12
CA LEU A 145 -27.81 15.27 9.09
C LEU A 145 -27.06 14.03 9.62
N ALA A 146 -27.58 13.40 10.68
CA ALA A 146 -27.08 12.12 11.19
C ALA A 146 -27.13 11.03 10.12
N ALA A 147 -28.25 10.89 9.41
CA ALA A 147 -28.41 9.90 8.35
C ALA A 147 -27.38 10.10 7.22
N ALA A 148 -27.13 11.35 6.82
CA ALA A 148 -26.10 11.67 5.84
C ALA A 148 -24.69 11.31 6.33
N ALA A 149 -24.35 11.63 7.58
CA ALA A 149 -23.07 11.30 8.18
C ALA A 149 -22.86 9.78 8.34
N LEU A 150 -23.90 9.03 8.72
CA LEU A 150 -23.88 7.57 8.78
C LEU A 150 -23.73 6.94 7.39
N ALA A 151 -24.40 7.47 6.37
CA ALA A 151 -24.23 7.03 5.00
C ALA A 151 -22.79 7.26 4.51
N ALA A 152 -22.21 8.43 4.76
CA ALA A 152 -20.82 8.73 4.42
C ALA A 152 -19.83 7.80 5.14
N THR A 153 -20.09 7.50 6.41
CA THR A 153 -19.33 6.54 7.21
C THR A 153 -19.41 5.14 6.61
N ALA A 154 -20.61 4.67 6.26
CA ALA A 154 -20.82 3.37 5.64
C ALA A 154 -20.13 3.25 4.28
N ILE A 155 -20.24 4.27 3.43
CA ILE A 155 -19.58 4.32 2.10
C ILE A 155 -18.06 4.28 2.27
N THR A 156 -17.51 5.09 3.17
CA THR A 156 -16.06 5.16 3.42
C THR A 156 -15.54 3.85 4.00
N GLY A 157 -16.25 3.28 4.98
CA GLY A 157 -15.95 1.99 5.57
C GLY A 157 -16.04 0.84 4.54
N TRP A 158 -17.06 0.84 3.69
CA TRP A 158 -17.20 -0.13 2.60
C TRP A 158 -16.02 -0.06 1.62
N TRP A 159 -15.67 1.14 1.18
CA TRP A 159 -14.53 1.36 0.29
C TRP A 159 -13.19 0.93 0.92
N LEU A 160 -12.96 1.25 2.20
CA LEU A 160 -11.76 0.84 2.92
C LEU A 160 -11.73 -0.68 3.20
N THR A 161 -12.86 -1.32 3.44
CA THR A 161 -12.89 -2.77 3.73
C THR A 161 -12.97 -3.64 2.48
N GLY A 162 -13.41 -3.12 1.33
CA GLY A 162 -13.55 -3.89 0.09
C GLY A 162 -12.27 -4.66 -0.31
N HIS A 163 -11.10 -4.06 -0.10
CA HIS A 163 -9.83 -4.72 -0.36
C HIS A 163 -9.52 -5.87 0.62
N LEU A 164 -9.84 -5.71 1.91
CA LEU A 164 -9.68 -6.77 2.92
C LEU A 164 -10.59 -7.96 2.61
N ARG A 165 -11.80 -7.69 2.12
CA ARG A 165 -12.77 -8.72 1.74
C ARG A 165 -12.34 -9.51 0.50
N GLY A 166 -11.69 -8.84 -0.47
CA GLY A 166 -11.22 -9.48 -1.70
C GLY A 166 -9.92 -10.28 -1.56
N THR A 167 -9.17 -10.10 -0.48
CA THR A 167 -7.90 -10.82 -0.23
C THR A 167 -7.73 -11.10 1.27
N PRO A 168 -8.36 -12.16 1.80
CA PRO A 168 -8.16 -12.57 3.19
C PRO A 168 -6.67 -12.87 3.42
N ALA A 169 -6.17 -12.48 4.60
CA ALA A 169 -4.78 -12.67 4.98
C ALA A 169 -4.48 -14.16 5.26
N ALA A 170 -4.50 -15.00 4.22
CA ALA A 170 -3.92 -16.33 4.30
C ALA A 170 -2.40 -16.16 4.46
N PHE A 171 -1.92 -16.29 5.68
CA PHE A 171 -0.50 -16.46 5.92
C PHE A 171 -0.13 -17.90 5.52
N PRO A 172 0.90 -18.12 4.68
CA PRO A 172 1.43 -19.46 4.50
C PRO A 172 1.92 -20.00 5.85
N GLU A 173 1.45 -21.19 6.21
CA GLU A 173 1.99 -22.01 7.31
C GLU A 173 3.51 -22.17 7.12
N PRO A 174 4.32 -22.14 8.20
CA PRO A 174 5.76 -22.38 8.14
C PRO A 174 6.05 -23.85 7.78
N GLY A 175 5.86 -24.19 6.51
CA GLY A 175 6.16 -25.51 5.91
C GLY A 175 6.72 -25.43 4.49
N GLN A 176 6.68 -24.25 3.85
CA GLN A 176 7.38 -24.00 2.59
C GLN A 176 8.66 -23.23 2.90
N GLY A 177 9.76 -23.95 3.10
CA GLY A 177 11.08 -23.36 3.14
C GLY A 177 11.32 -22.50 1.88
N PRO A 178 12.11 -21.42 1.97
CA PRO A 178 12.42 -20.61 0.80
C PRO A 178 12.99 -21.54 -0.28
N PRO A 179 12.60 -21.41 -1.57
CA PRO A 179 13.21 -22.22 -2.60
C PRO A 179 14.72 -22.03 -2.55
N SER A 180 15.46 -23.13 -2.66
CA SER A 180 16.91 -23.11 -2.45
C SER A 180 17.55 -22.05 -3.33
N ARG A 181 18.58 -21.38 -2.78
CA ARG A 181 19.44 -20.43 -3.50
C ARG A 181 19.91 -20.99 -4.85
N ASP A 182 20.02 -22.31 -4.95
CA ASP A 182 20.54 -23.03 -6.11
C ASP A 182 19.61 -23.03 -7.32
N ARG A 183 18.31 -22.73 -7.17
CA ARG A 183 17.41 -22.62 -8.33
C ARG A 183 17.76 -21.46 -9.27
N TYR A 184 18.48 -20.46 -8.75
CA TYR A 184 18.81 -19.23 -9.49
C TYR A 184 20.30 -19.10 -9.84
N THR A 185 21.16 -20.00 -9.36
CA THR A 185 22.60 -19.99 -9.68
C THR A 185 22.91 -20.46 -11.10
N THR A 186 21.96 -21.10 -11.79
CA THR A 186 22.11 -21.55 -13.18
C THR A 186 22.05 -20.43 -14.22
N VAL A 187 21.54 -19.23 -13.87
CA VAL A 187 21.39 -18.10 -14.81
C VAL A 187 22.74 -17.44 -15.18
N TRP A 188 23.80 -17.77 -14.42
CA TRP A 188 25.14 -17.20 -14.55
C TRP A 188 26.17 -18.15 -15.17
N ARG A 189 25.75 -19.28 -15.75
CA ARG A 189 26.71 -20.15 -16.44
C ARG A 189 27.34 -19.40 -17.62
N PRO A 190 28.67 -19.27 -17.66
CA PRO A 190 29.35 -19.01 -18.92
C PRO A 190 29.23 -20.28 -19.76
N GLU A 191 28.67 -20.14 -20.95
CA GLU A 191 28.97 -21.04 -22.06
C GLU A 191 30.33 -20.68 -22.67
#